data_AF-A0A9X7J4N7-F1
#
_entry.id   AF-A0A9X7J4N7-F1
#
_cell.length_a   1.000
_cell.length_b   1.000
_cell.length_c   1.000
_cell.angle_alpha   90.00
_cell.angle_beta   90.00
_cell.angle_gamma   90.00
#
_symmetry.space_group_name_H-M   'P 1'
#
loop_
_entity.id
_entity.type
_entity.pdbx_description
1 polymer ?
#
loop_
_entity_poly.entity_id
_entity_poly.type
_entity_poly.pdbx_seq_one_letter_code
_entity_poly.pdbx_strand_id
1 'polypeptide(L)' 'MPPRKHDLVALAKAAGLLEECDNDMIDYLRRLTVYYIEARYPEEKAELSAKCTEEHTRDIIKQAEEVFQWLASKLN' A
#
# COMPACT_ATOMS: atom_id res chain seq x y z
N MET A 1 -11.51 -9.87 15.51
CA MET A 1 -10.51 -10.09 14.44
C MET A 1 -10.61 -8.96 13.44
N PRO A 2 -9.49 -8.38 12.98
CA PRO A 2 -9.53 -7.42 11.88
C PRO A 2 -10.12 -8.11 10.63
N PRO A 3 -10.82 -7.37 9.77
CA PRO A 3 -11.37 -7.93 8.55
C PRO A 3 -10.21 -8.44 7.66
N ARG A 4 -10.34 -9.64 7.07
CA ARG A 4 -9.41 -10.12 6.02
C ARG A 4 -9.67 -9.35 4.71
N LYS A 5 -9.46 -8.05 4.76
CA LYS A 5 -9.52 -7.14 3.62
C LYS A 5 -8.08 -6.70 3.40
N HIS A 6 -7.57 -6.94 2.20
CA HIS A 6 -6.27 -6.41 1.78
C HIS A 6 -6.40 -4.99 1.20
N ASP A 7 -7.44 -4.28 1.63
CA ASP A 7 -7.66 -2.88 1.34
C ASP A 7 -7.01 -2.08 2.47
N LEU A 8 -5.85 -1.52 2.19
CA LEU A 8 -5.06 -0.81 3.19
C LEU A 8 -5.75 0.49 3.64
N VAL A 9 -6.55 1.13 2.80
CA VAL A 9 -7.34 2.32 3.17
C VAL A 9 -8.45 1.92 4.15
N ALA A 10 -9.15 0.82 3.88
CA ALA A 10 -10.15 0.29 4.78
C ALA A 10 -9.55 -0.16 6.12
N LEU A 11 -8.34 -0.73 6.12
CA LEU A 11 -7.61 -1.10 7.33
C LEU A 11 -7.17 0.13 8.13
N ALA A 12 -6.63 1.16 7.48
CA ALA A 12 -6.29 2.43 8.13
C ALA A 12 -7.52 3.07 8.80
N LYS A 13 -8.67 3.05 8.10
CA LYS A 13 -9.94 3.51 8.67
C LYS A 13 -10.38 2.69 9.89
N ALA A 14 -10.30 1.36 9.80
CA ALA A 14 -10.67 0.47 10.90
C ALA A 14 -9.74 0.60 12.12
N ALA A 15 -8.49 1.01 11.90
CA ALA A 15 -7.51 1.29 12.95
C ALA A 15 -7.64 2.71 13.55
N GLY A 16 -8.53 3.56 13.01
CA GLY A 16 -8.66 4.96 13.43
C GLY A 16 -7.51 5.86 12.96
N LEU A 17 -6.68 5.39 12.02
CA LEU A 17 -5.49 6.09 11.54
C LEU A 17 -5.72 6.92 10.27
N LEU A 18 -6.86 6.73 9.59
CA LEU A 18 -7.11 7.36 8.29
C LEU A 18 -7.09 8.90 8.35
N GLU A 19 -7.49 9.49 9.47
CA GLU A 19 -7.49 10.96 9.66
C GLU A 19 -6.07 11.54 9.82
N GLU A 20 -5.09 10.69 10.13
CA GLU A 20 -3.68 11.06 10.24
C GLU A 20 -2.92 10.87 8.92
N CYS A 21 -3.55 10.23 7.92
CA CYS A 21 -2.98 10.07 6.59
C CYS A 21 -3.29 11.31 5.74
N ASP A 22 -2.26 11.86 5.10
CA ASP A 22 -2.47 12.84 4.03
C ASP A 22 -2.95 12.16 2.73
N ASN A 23 -3.28 12.98 1.73
CA ASN A 23 -3.77 12.47 0.45
C ASN A 23 -2.73 11.56 -0.24
N ASP A 24 -1.44 11.88 -0.12
CA ASP A 24 -0.36 11.12 -0.75
C ASP A 24 -0.24 9.72 -0.13
N MET A 25 -0.32 9.61 1.20
CA MET A 25 -0.36 8.33 1.90
C MET A 25 -1.63 7.55 1.55
N ILE A 26 -2.79 8.18 1.49
CA ILE A 26 -4.05 7.51 1.10
C ILE A 26 -3.96 6.95 -0.32
N ASP A 27 -3.45 7.73 -1.27
CA ASP A 27 -3.28 7.30 -2.65
C ASP A 27 -2.24 6.18 -2.77
N TYR A 28 -1.17 6.24 -1.98
CA TYR A 28 -0.18 5.18 -1.88
C TYR A 28 -0.78 3.86 -1.34
N LEU A 29 -1.55 3.90 -0.26
CA LEU A 29 -2.24 2.73 0.30
C LEU A 29 -3.25 2.14 -0.70
N ARG A 30 -3.96 2.99 -1.45
CA ARG A 30 -4.85 2.56 -2.54
C ARG A 30 -4.07 1.86 -3.65
N ARG A 31 -2.91 2.41 -4.03
CA ARG A 31 -2.05 1.83 -5.06
C ARG A 31 -1.53 0.44 -4.68
N LEU A 32 -1.04 0.27 -3.46
CA LEU A 32 -0.59 -1.04 -2.96
C LEU A 32 -1.72 -2.07 -2.91
N THR A 33 -2.95 -1.63 -2.58
CA THR A 33 -4.14 -2.48 -2.63
C THR A 33 -4.40 -2.97 -4.06
N VAL A 34 -4.26 -2.11 -5.07
CA VAL A 34 -4.40 -2.48 -6.49
C VAL A 34 -3.29 -3.44 -6.93
N TYR A 35 -2.03 -3.17 -6.57
CA TYR A 35 -0.91 -4.07 -6.89
C TYR A 35 -1.12 -5.48 -6.34
N TYR A 36 -1.68 -5.59 -5.13
CA TYR A 36 -2.00 -6.88 -4.56
C TYR A 36 -3.11 -7.63 -5.34
N ILE A 37 -4.03 -6.94 -6.01
CA ILE A 37 -5.04 -7.55 -6.87
C ILE A 37 -4.41 -7.97 -8.20
N GLU A 38 -3.71 -7.04 -8.87
CA GLU A 38 -3.09 -7.26 -10.19
C GLU A 38 -2.04 -8.39 -10.15
N ALA A 39 -1.28 -8.51 -9.06
CA ALA A 39 -0.26 -9.55 -8.94
C ALA A 39 -0.81 -11.00 -8.88
N ARG A 40 -2.11 -11.19 -8.69
CA ARG A 40 -2.72 -12.53 -8.56
C ARG A 40 -3.07 -13.20 -9.86
N TYR A 41 -3.32 -12.42 -10.91
CA TYR A 41 -3.79 -12.92 -12.19
C TYR A 41 -2.68 -12.76 -13.23
N PRO A 42 -2.38 -13.81 -14.04
CA PRO A 42 -1.20 -13.79 -14.92
C PRO A 42 -1.15 -12.62 -15.91
N GLU A 43 -2.31 -12.19 -16.43
CA GLU A 43 -2.43 -11.12 -17.42
C GLU A 43 -2.13 -9.76 -16.78
N GLU A 44 -2.85 -9.41 -15.72
CA GLU A 44 -2.66 -8.18 -14.95
C GLU A 44 -1.26 -8.12 -14.31
N LYS A 45 -0.71 -9.27 -13.90
CA LYS A 45 0.66 -9.36 -13.40
C LYS A 45 1.70 -9.01 -14.47
N ALA A 46 1.48 -9.42 -15.72
CA ALA A 46 2.38 -9.07 -16.82
C ALA A 46 2.34 -7.56 -17.09
N GLU A 47 1.14 -6.95 -17.08
CA GLU A 47 0.99 -5.50 -17.20
C GLU A 47 1.63 -4.73 -16.05
N LEU A 48 1.42 -5.19 -14.81
CA LEU A 48 2.06 -4.63 -13.62
C LEU A 48 3.57 -4.71 -13.72
N SER A 49 4.11 -5.87 -14.11
CA SER A 49 5.56 -6.06 -14.26
C SER A 49 6.16 -5.14 -15.31
N ALA A 50 5.43 -4.82 -16.40
CA ALA A 50 5.88 -3.87 -17.41
C ALA A 50 5.96 -2.43 -16.86
N LYS A 51 5.14 -2.08 -15.86
CA LYS A 51 5.15 -0.78 -15.18
C LYS A 51 6.19 -0.69 -14.07
N CYS A 52 6.70 -1.82 -13.57
CA CYS A 52 7.71 -1.91 -12.52
C CYS A 52 9.13 -1.70 -13.07
N THR A 53 9.47 -0.47 -13.46
CA THR A 53 10.86 -0.07 -13.73
C THR A 53 11.68 -0.09 -12.42
N GLU A 54 13.01 -0.08 -12.52
CA GLU A 54 13.88 -0.05 -11.34
C GLU A 54 13.61 1.16 -10.46
N GLU A 55 13.58 2.36 -11.07
CA GLU A 55 13.27 3.62 -10.39
C GLU A 55 11.90 3.57 -9.71
N HIS A 56 10.87 3.21 -10.47
CA HIS A 56 9.51 3.13 -9.95
C HIS A 56 9.38 2.11 -8.79
N THR A 57 10.02 0.96 -8.91
CA THR A 57 9.99 -0.08 -7.87
C THR A 57 10.74 0.36 -6.62
N ARG A 58 11.88 1.04 -6.78
CA ARG A 58 12.66 1.60 -5.68
C ARG A 58 11.85 2.61 -4.89
N ASP A 59 11.14 3.50 -5.57
CA ASP A 59 10.28 4.50 -4.93
C ASP A 59 9.12 3.86 -4.17
N ILE A 60 8.47 2.84 -4.76
CA ILE A 60 7.41 2.08 -4.08
C ILE A 60 7.92 1.42 -2.81
N ILE A 61 9.09 0.79 -2.84
CA ILE A 61 9.68 0.12 -1.67
C ILE A 61 10.05 1.15 -0.60
N LYS A 62 10.67 2.28 -0.99
CA LYS A 62 11.02 3.35 -0.05
C LYS A 62 9.79 3.90 0.67
N GLN A 63 8.71 4.18 -0.07
CA GLN A 63 7.44 4.63 0.54
C GLN A 63 6.85 3.56 1.47
N ALA A 64 7.03 2.26 1.17
CA ALA A 64 6.57 1.19 2.05
C ALA A 64 7.32 1.20 3.38
N GLU A 65 8.64 1.41 3.34
CA GLU A 65 9.48 1.54 4.53
C GLU A 65 9.07 2.76 5.37
N GLU A 66 8.80 3.90 4.75
CA GLU A 66 8.32 5.11 5.43
C GLU A 66 6.98 4.87 6.15
N VAL A 67 6.00 4.24 5.47
CA VAL A 67 4.73 3.85 6.07
C VAL A 67 4.94 2.88 7.24
N PHE A 68 5.82 1.90 7.08
CA PHE A 68 6.12 0.92 8.13
C PHE A 68 6.74 1.58 9.38
N GLN A 69 7.70 2.48 9.19
CA GLN A 69 8.32 3.26 10.27
C GLN A 69 7.30 4.15 10.97
N TRP A 70 6.44 4.83 10.22
CA TRP A 70 5.35 5.62 10.78
C TRP A 70 4.41 4.77 11.62
N LEU A 71 3.94 3.63 11.11
CA LEU A 71 3.10 2.69 11.88
C LEU A 71 3.80 2.19 13.14
N ALA A 72 5.08 1.84 13.06
CA ALA A 72 5.87 1.40 14.21
C ALA A 72 5.97 2.50 15.29
N SER A 73 6.06 3.77 14.90
CA SER A 73 6.06 4.89 15.83
C SER A 73 4.74 5.08 16.58
N LYS A 74 3.63 4.55 16.07
CA LYS A 74 2.30 4.59 16.73
C LYS A 74 2.10 3.49 17.77
N LEU A 75 2.99 2.50 17.80
CA LEU A 75 2.94 1.37 18.74
C LEU A 75 3.83 1.56 19.97
N ASN A 76 4.64 2.61 19.98
CA ASN A 76 5.54 2.97 21.07
C ASN A 76 4.90 3.97 22.03
#